data_AF-A0A937XP77-F1
#
_entry.id   AF-A0A937XP77-F1
#
_cell.length_a   1.000
_cell.length_b   1.000
_cell.length_c   1.000
_cell.angle_alpha   90.00
_cell.angle_beta   90.00
_cell.angle_gamma   90.00
#
_symmetry.space_group_name_H-M   'P 1'
#
loop_
_entity.id
_entity.type
_entity.pdbx_description
1 polymer ?
#
loop_
_entity_poly.entity_id
_entity_poly.type
_entity_poly.pdbx_seq_one_letter_code
_entity_poly.pdbx_strand_id
1 'polypeptide(L)'
;NALVPDANAATREISTFLASGKHTTTYARLYRLAATSAIIDCPGMREFGLAHLDWRNLAAGFREFRPYTERCRFPDCRHRNEPGCAVANASATDRIAPRRLELYRRISAAEYG
;
A
#
# COMPACT_ATOMS: atom_id res chain seq x y z
N ASN A 1 -20.87 2.15 13.16
CA ASN A 1 -22.33 2.37 13.36
C ASN A 1 -23.15 1.48 12.42
N ALA A 2 -23.04 1.55 11.09
CA ALA A 2 -23.81 0.65 10.22
C ALA A 2 -23.52 -0.86 10.43
N LEU A 3 -22.24 -1.23 10.63
CA LEU A 3 -21.83 -2.63 10.86
C LEU A 3 -21.91 -3.06 12.34
N VAL A 4 -21.86 -2.11 13.26
CA VAL A 4 -21.99 -2.34 14.71
C VAL A 4 -22.86 -1.18 15.22
N PRO A 5 -24.19 -1.37 15.31
CA PRO A 5 -25.14 -0.31 15.65
C PRO A 5 -24.83 0.34 17.00
N ASP A 6 -24.52 -0.49 18.00
CA ASP A 6 -24.26 -0.04 19.37
C ASP A 6 -22.86 0.55 19.58
N ALA A 7 -22.03 0.58 18.53
CA ALA A 7 -20.67 1.11 18.63
C ALA A 7 -20.63 2.59 19.02
N ASN A 8 -21.68 3.35 18.69
CA ASN A 8 -21.77 4.81 18.85
C ASN A 8 -20.43 5.50 18.50
N ALA A 9 -19.78 5.02 17.43
CA ALA A 9 -18.48 5.51 17.01
C ALA A 9 -18.64 6.97 16.59
N ALA A 10 -17.78 7.83 17.11
CA ALA A 10 -17.83 9.26 16.82
C ALA A 10 -17.54 9.49 15.32
N THR A 11 -18.55 9.91 14.58
CA THR A 11 -18.41 10.34 13.19
C THR A 11 -18.41 11.86 13.13
N ARG A 12 -17.50 12.46 12.37
CA ARG A 12 -17.57 13.89 12.01
C ARG A 12 -17.59 14.01 10.50
N GLU A 13 -18.29 15.04 10.01
CA GLU A 13 -18.23 15.41 8.60
C GLU A 13 -16.79 15.78 8.20
N ILE A 14 -16.42 15.40 6.98
CA ILE A 14 -15.14 15.76 6.39
C ILE A 14 -15.15 17.28 6.19
N SER A 15 -14.22 18.00 6.84
CA SER A 15 -14.11 19.45 6.65
C SER A 15 -13.79 19.77 5.19
N THR A 16 -14.74 20.39 4.50
CA THR A 16 -14.63 20.83 3.10
C THR A 16 -13.61 21.96 2.91
N PHE A 17 -13.24 22.66 3.98
CA PHE A 17 -12.37 23.83 3.95
C PHE A 17 -10.88 23.50 3.80
N LEU A 18 -10.43 22.34 4.31
CA LEU A 18 -8.99 22.02 4.42
C LEU A 18 -8.48 21.02 3.39
N ALA A 19 -9.35 20.46 2.54
CA ALA A 19 -9.03 19.36 1.62
C ALA A 19 -8.18 18.22 2.24
N SER A 20 -8.19 18.11 3.56
CA SER A 20 -7.47 17.12 4.34
C SER A 20 -8.42 16.63 5.43
N GLY A 21 -8.66 15.33 5.43
CA GLY A 21 -9.48 14.70 6.46
C GLY A 21 -8.84 14.94 7.82
N LYS A 22 -9.49 15.70 8.69
CA LYS A 22 -9.12 15.76 10.10
C LYS A 22 -9.51 14.42 10.71
N HIS A 23 -8.56 13.49 10.80
CA HIS A 23 -8.78 12.19 11.43
C HIS A 23 -9.30 12.43 12.85
N THR A 24 -10.56 12.06 13.09
CA THR A 24 -11.21 12.27 14.38
C THR A 24 -10.87 11.13 15.35
N THR A 25 -10.56 9.95 14.80
CA THR A 25 -10.05 8.78 15.54
C THR A 25 -8.58 9.02 15.90
N THR A 26 -8.27 9.13 17.19
CA THR A 26 -6.90 9.36 17.72
C THR A 26 -6.26 8.10 18.29
N TYR A 27 -7.02 7.02 18.50
CA TYR A 27 -6.56 5.75 19.04
C TYR A 27 -7.26 4.59 18.33
N ALA A 28 -6.58 3.44 18.22
CA ALA A 28 -7.19 2.24 17.66
C ALA A 28 -8.26 1.69 18.62
N ARG A 29 -9.43 1.31 18.12
CA ARG A 29 -10.52 0.75 18.92
C ARG A 29 -11.04 -0.55 18.32
N LEU A 30 -11.20 -1.56 19.17
CA LEU A 30 -11.77 -2.83 18.80
C LEU A 30 -13.28 -2.83 19.07
N TYR A 31 -14.06 -3.22 18.07
CA TYR A 31 -15.49 -3.43 18.13
C TYR A 31 -15.80 -4.89 17.87
N ARG A 32 -16.57 -5.54 18.75
CA ARG A 32 -17.05 -6.91 18.51
C ARG A 32 -18.25 -6.86 17.56
N LEU A 33 -18.18 -7.65 16.49
CA LEU A 33 -19.27 -7.83 15.53
C LEU A 33 -20.17 -9.02 15.94
N ALA A 34 -19.54 -10.11 16.40
CA ALA A 34 -20.21 -11.31 16.88
C ALA A 34 -19.35 -11.98 17.96
N ALA A 35 -19.80 -13.15 18.44
CA ALA A 35 -19.06 -13.93 19.45
C ALA A 35 -17.61 -14.22 19.05
N THR A 36 -17.36 -14.42 17.75
CA THR A 36 -16.06 -14.83 17.20
C THR A 36 -15.46 -13.85 16.19
N SER A 37 -16.03 -12.65 16.02
CA SER A 37 -15.54 -11.66 15.05
C SER A 37 -15.47 -10.24 15.61
N ALA A 38 -14.51 -9.47 15.13
CA ALA A 38 -14.28 -8.09 15.54
C ALA A 38 -13.71 -7.23 14.41
N ILE A 39 -13.93 -5.92 14.51
CA ILE A 39 -13.32 -4.88 13.67
C ILE A 39 -12.41 -4.05 14.55
N ILE A 40 -11.23 -3.70 14.05
CA ILE A 40 -10.36 -2.69 14.65
C ILE A 40 -10.45 -1.45 13.77
N ASP A 41 -10.98 -0.35 14.33
CA ASP A 41 -10.94 0.97 13.71
C ASP A 41 -9.64 1.64 14.12
N CYS A 42 -8.75 1.89 13.17
CA CYS A 42 -7.46 2.53 13.40
C CYS A 42 -7.51 4.00 12.98
N PRO A 43 -6.77 4.89 13.66
CA PRO A 43 -6.57 6.24 13.17
C PRO A 43 -5.98 6.21 11.75
N GLY A 44 -6.34 7.19 10.93
CA GLY A 44 -5.73 7.35 9.62
C GLY A 44 -4.22 7.59 9.77
N MET A 45 -3.43 6.71 9.16
CA MET A 45 -1.97 6.85 9.07
C MET A 45 -1.61 7.96 8.09
N ARG A 46 -0.84 8.95 8.54
CA ARG A 46 -0.37 10.05 7.70
C ARG A 46 0.94 9.71 6.98
N GLU A 47 1.77 8.92 7.61
CA GLU A 47 3.06 8.48 7.09
C GLU A 47 3.24 7.00 7.43
N PHE A 48 3.82 6.25 6.49
CA PHE A 48 4.19 4.86 6.64
C PHE A 48 5.65 4.72 6.22
N GLY A 49 6.53 4.44 7.17
CA GLY A 49 7.94 4.19 6.87
C GLY A 49 8.12 2.79 6.30
N LEU A 50 8.61 2.69 5.07
CA LEU A 50 8.95 1.41 4.44
C LEU A 50 10.44 1.07 4.60
N ALA A 51 11.20 1.88 5.33
CA ALA A 51 12.64 1.76 5.57
C ALA A 51 13.10 0.40 6.12
N HIS A 52 12.21 -0.35 6.76
CA HIS A 52 12.51 -1.67 7.31
C HIS A 52 12.46 -2.79 6.25
N LEU A 53 11.89 -2.53 5.08
CA LEU A 53 11.87 -3.49 3.98
C LEU A 53 13.17 -3.40 3.19
N ASP A 54 13.63 -4.52 2.63
CA ASP A 54 14.62 -4.51 1.54
C ASP A 54 13.90 -4.41 0.18
N TRP A 55 14.67 -4.18 -0.88
CA TRP A 55 14.10 -3.99 -2.22
C TRP A 55 13.34 -5.24 -2.72
N ARG A 56 13.75 -6.44 -2.27
CA ARG A 56 13.09 -7.71 -2.63
C ARG A 56 11.72 -7.81 -1.98
N ASN A 57 11.62 -7.50 -0.69
CA ASN A 57 10.36 -7.48 0.05
C ASN A 57 9.44 -6.36 -0.44
N LEU A 58 9.99 -5.19 -0.78
CA LEU A 58 9.24 -4.12 -1.42
C LEU A 58 8.62 -4.60 -2.73
N ALA A 59 9.40 -5.22 -3.62
CA ALA A 59 8.91 -5.77 -4.89
C ALA A 59 7.86 -6.88 -4.67
N ALA A 60 8.04 -7.74 -3.65
CA ALA A 60 7.09 -8.81 -3.31
C ALA A 60 5.72 -8.30 -2.83
N GLY A 61 5.67 -7.07 -2.30
CA GLY A 61 4.43 -6.36 -1.94
C GLY A 61 3.55 -5.98 -3.15
N PHE A 62 4.13 -5.94 -4.35
CA PHE A 62 3.40 -5.73 -5.60
C PHE A 62 3.00 -7.08 -6.19
N ARG A 63 1.75 -7.51 -5.92
CA ARG A 63 1.23 -8.83 -6.33
C ARG A 63 1.44 -9.11 -7.83
N GLU A 64 1.26 -8.09 -8.66
CA GLU A 64 1.39 -8.17 -10.11
C GLU A 64 2.83 -8.37 -10.60
N PHE A 65 3.84 -8.17 -9.75
CA PHE A 65 5.24 -8.42 -10.11
C PHE A 65 5.61 -9.90 -9.99
N ARG A 66 4.93 -10.64 -9.11
CA ARG A 66 5.25 -12.05 -8.77
C ARG A 66 5.47 -12.97 -9.98
N PRO A 67 4.69 -12.90 -11.08
CA PRO A 67 4.91 -13.76 -12.25
C PRO A 67 6.19 -13.43 -13.04
N TYR A 68 6.81 -12.27 -12.80
CA TYR A 68 7.85 -11.68 -13.65
C TYR A 68 9.18 -11.46 -12.93
N THR A 69 9.20 -11.36 -11.60
CA THR A 69 10.41 -11.10 -10.80
C THR A 69 11.54 -12.08 -11.08
N GLU A 70 11.22 -13.38 -11.21
CA GLU A 70 12.20 -14.44 -11.51
C GLU A 70 12.56 -14.55 -13.00
N ARG A 71 11.86 -13.83 -13.87
CA ARG A 71 12.07 -13.86 -15.33
C ARG A 71 12.96 -12.72 -15.82
N CYS A 72 13.47 -11.90 -14.90
CA CYS A 72 14.42 -10.86 -15.23
C CYS A 72 15.73 -11.45 -15.74
N ARG A 73 16.37 -10.74 -16.67
CA ARG A 73 17.70 -11.11 -17.19
C ARG A 73 18.75 -11.24 -16.09
N PHE A 74 18.66 -10.42 -15.05
CA PHE A 74 19.61 -10.37 -13.94
C PHE A 74 18.96 -10.82 -12.62
N PRO A 75 19.61 -11.69 -11.83
CA PRO A 75 19.10 -12.17 -10.54
C PRO A 75 18.96 -11.08 -9.44
N ASP A 76 19.64 -9.96 -9.61
CA ASP A 76 19.65 -8.79 -8.72
C ASP A 76 18.94 -7.57 -9.34
N CYS A 77 18.11 -7.80 -10.37
CA CYS A 77 17.32 -6.75 -11.02
C CYS A 77 16.40 -6.06 -10.01
N ARG A 78 16.55 -4.74 -9.85
CA ARG A 78 15.74 -3.92 -8.94
C ARG A 78 14.50 -3.32 -9.60
N HIS A 79 14.23 -3.67 -10.85
CA HIS A 79 13.09 -3.20 -11.64
C HIS A 79 13.00 -1.67 -11.80
N ARG A 80 14.15 -0.98 -11.79
CA ARG A 80 14.25 0.45 -12.03
C ARG A 80 14.45 0.70 -13.52
N ASN A 81 15.67 0.57 -14.03
CA ASN A 81 16.04 0.88 -15.40
C ASN A 81 16.89 -0.24 -16.04
N GLU A 82 16.92 -1.44 -15.46
CA GLU A 82 17.77 -2.52 -15.92
C GLU A 82 17.31 -3.05 -17.29
N PRO A 83 18.24 -3.27 -18.24
CA PRO A 83 17.91 -3.83 -19.54
C PRO A 83 17.45 -5.29 -19.38
N GLY A 84 16.35 -5.66 -20.04
CA GLY A 84 15.79 -7.02 -19.93
C GLY A 84 15.05 -7.28 -18.61
N CYS A 85 14.58 -6.23 -17.93
CA CYS A 85 13.68 -6.36 -16.79
C CYS A 85 12.30 -6.89 -17.25
N ALA A 86 11.93 -8.09 -16.81
CA ALA A 86 10.65 -8.70 -17.17
C ALA A 86 9.45 -7.92 -16.62
N VAL A 87 9.59 -7.26 -15.46
CA VAL A 87 8.56 -6.37 -14.88
C VAL A 87 8.36 -5.14 -15.76
N ALA A 88 9.43 -4.52 -16.26
CA ALA A 88 9.33 -3.38 -17.16
C ALA A 88 8.67 -3.77 -18.50
N ASN A 89 9.04 -4.93 -19.05
CA ASN A 89 8.42 -5.47 -20.27
C ASN A 89 6.93 -5.81 -20.07
N ALA A 90 6.58 -6.38 -18.92
CA ALA A 90 5.20 -6.65 -18.55
C ALA A 90 4.38 -5.35 -18.43
N SER A 91 5.00 -4.27 -17.92
CA SER A 91 4.36 -2.95 -17.91
C SER A 91 4.21 -2.34 -19.30
N ALA A 92 5.18 -2.53 -20.20
CA ALA A 92 5.11 -2.05 -21.58
C ALA A 92 4.08 -2.81 -22.44
N THR A 93 3.68 -4.00 -21.99
CA THR A 93 2.68 -4.85 -22.66
C THR A 93 1.33 -4.85 -21.92
N ASP A 94 1.07 -3.84 -21.09
CA ASP A 94 -0.16 -3.64 -20.30
C ASP A 94 -0.55 -4.81 -19.37
N ARG A 95 0.38 -5.74 -19.09
CA ARG A 95 0.16 -6.80 -18.09
C ARG A 95 0.35 -6.31 -16.67
N ILE A 96 1.12 -5.24 -16.50
CA ILE A 96 1.23 -4.48 -15.26
C ILE A 96 0.80 -3.05 -15.58
N ALA A 97 -0.12 -2.50 -14.79
CA ALA A 97 -0.53 -1.12 -14.97
C ALA A 97 0.68 -0.17 -14.80
N PRO A 98 0.96 0.74 -15.76
CA PRO A 98 2.13 1.63 -15.69
C PRO A 98 2.23 2.43 -14.39
N ARG A 99 1.09 2.86 -13.84
CA ARG A 99 0.99 3.55 -12.55
C ARG A 99 1.59 2.74 -11.39
N ARG A 100 1.50 1.40 -11.44
CA ARG A 100 1.99 0.52 -10.37
C ARG A 100 3.52 0.40 -10.42
N LEU A 101 4.09 0.25 -11.61
CA LEU A 101 5.55 0.27 -11.78
C LEU A 101 6.14 1.64 -11.40
N GLU A 102 5.47 2.72 -11.78
CA GLU A 102 5.89 4.08 -11.40
C GLU A 102 5.84 4.27 -9.88
N LEU A 103 4.77 3.82 -9.23
CA LEU A 103 4.67 3.87 -7.76
C LEU A 103 5.79 3.10 -7.09
N TYR A 104 6.09 1.88 -7.56
CA TYR A 104 7.22 1.10 -7.04
C TYR A 104 8.54 1.84 -7.17
N ARG A 105 8.83 2.42 -8.34
CA ARG A 105 10.07 3.19 -8.58
C ARG A 105 10.18 4.40 -7.66
N ARG A 106 9.08 5.11 -7.43
CA ARG A 106 9.04 6.26 -6.51
C ARG A 106 9.34 5.85 -5.08
N ILE A 107 8.72 4.77 -4.59
CA ILE A 107 8.97 4.27 -3.24
C ILE A 107 10.41 3.76 -3.11
N SER A 108 10.89 2.96 -4.06
CA SER A 108 12.25 2.44 -4.06
C SER A 108 13.31 3.55 -4.14
N ALA A 109 13.03 4.69 -4.77
CA ALA A 109 13.95 5.82 -4.82
C ALA A 109 13.99 6.62 -3.50
N ALA A 110 12.86 6.68 -2.77
CA ALA A 110 12.78 7.37 -1.49
C ALA A 110 13.47 6.61 -0.35
N GLU A 111 13.48 5.28 -0.40
CA GLU A 111 14.00 4.41 0.68
C GLU A 111 15.47 3.96 0.46
N TYR A 112 15.99 4.01 -0.76
CA TYR A 112 17.38 3.61 -1.09
C TYR A 112 18.13 4.66 -1.93
N GLY A 113 17.78 5.94 -1.76
CA GLY A 113 18.43 7.09 -2.38
C GLY A 113 19.60 7.61 -1.55
#